data_AF-A0A966B4N9-F1
#
_entry.id   AF-A0A966B4N9-F1
#
_cell.length_a   1.000
_cell.length_b   1.000
_cell.length_c   1.000
_cell.angle_alpha   90.00
_cell.angle_beta   90.00
_cell.angle_gamma   90.00
#
_symmetry.space_group_name_H-M   'P 1'
#
loop_
_entity.id
_entity.type
_entity.pdbx_description
1 polymer ?
#
loop_
_entity_poly.entity_id
_entity_poly.type
_entity_poly.pdbx_seq_one_letter_code
_entity_poly.pdbx_strand_id
1 'polypeptide(L)'
;MKNKTYKHYSLSILLVMGIYLIFSQSESIAQIKANNKTISGSGQFGGASITTPKAAPIKKEVKKITYLAVTDDKTWINEEGKTIKGRLIAFNSGNKEKFIPPTIIKDNNVRMLIGNKAYVFPLEKLREENRKEILNLRNGFKAHYERVKEAQKKKDSQ
;
A
#
# COMPACT_ATOMS: atom_id res chain seq x y z
N MET A 1 22.00 -41.21 49.23
CA MET A 1 22.20 -39.75 49.33
C MET A 1 21.48 -39.06 48.18
N LYS A 2 20.54 -38.17 48.54
CA LYS A 2 19.93 -37.07 47.75
C LYS A 2 19.12 -37.41 46.48
N ASN A 3 17.83 -37.60 46.71
CA ASN A 3 16.73 -37.39 45.77
C ASN A 3 16.64 -35.89 45.40
N LYS A 4 16.39 -35.55 44.13
CA LYS A 4 15.76 -34.27 43.74
C LYS A 4 14.80 -34.47 42.57
N THR A 5 13.53 -34.53 42.96
CA THR A 5 12.30 -34.29 42.22
C THR A 5 12.34 -32.92 41.53
N TYR A 6 12.02 -32.87 40.23
CA TYR A 6 11.67 -31.62 39.56
C TYR A 6 10.17 -31.60 39.29
N LYS A 7 9.57 -30.55 39.84
CA LYS A 7 8.13 -30.28 39.92
C LYS A 7 7.54 -29.99 38.53
N HIS A 8 6.35 -30.55 38.33
CA HIS A 8 5.36 -30.09 37.36
C HIS A 8 5.12 -28.57 37.49
N TYR A 9 5.14 -27.88 36.35
CA TYR A 9 4.48 -26.57 36.20
C TYR A 9 3.45 -26.67 35.08
N SER A 10 2.22 -26.96 35.49
CA SER A 10 1.00 -26.58 34.78
C SER A 10 0.71 -25.13 35.16
N LEU A 11 0.77 -24.20 34.22
CA LEU A 11 0.06 -22.93 34.36
C LEU A 11 -0.36 -22.38 33.00
N SER A 12 -1.61 -22.69 32.68
CA SER A 12 -2.43 -22.07 31.65
C SER A 12 -2.41 -20.55 31.77
N ILE A 13 -1.83 -19.85 30.80
CA ILE A 13 -2.07 -18.42 30.60
C ILE A 13 -2.73 -18.26 29.24
N LEU A 14 -4.05 -18.27 29.31
CA LEU A 14 -5.01 -18.01 28.26
C LEU A 14 -5.23 -16.48 28.28
N LEU A 15 -4.45 -15.73 27.49
CA LEU A 15 -4.63 -14.29 27.36
C LEU A 15 -5.24 -13.99 25.99
N VAL A 16 -6.58 -14.04 25.97
CA VAL A 16 -7.41 -13.44 24.93
C VAL A 16 -7.24 -11.92 25.03
N MET A 17 -6.49 -11.33 24.11
CA MET A 17 -6.53 -9.89 23.87
C MET A 17 -6.91 -9.67 22.42
N GLY A 18 -8.21 -9.49 22.22
CA GLY A 18 -8.80 -9.06 20.96
C GLY A 18 -8.28 -7.69 20.58
N ILE A 19 -7.44 -7.63 19.56
CA ILE A 19 -7.06 -6.38 18.92
C ILE A 19 -8.23 -5.95 18.05
N TYR A 20 -8.99 -4.97 18.56
CA TYR A 20 -9.97 -4.21 17.79
C TYR A 20 -9.25 -3.53 16.61
N LEU A 21 -9.54 -3.97 15.39
CA LEU A 21 -9.22 -3.27 14.17
C LEU A 21 -10.13 -2.05 14.03
N ILE A 22 -9.66 -0.88 14.45
CA ILE A 22 -10.28 0.39 14.10
C ILE A 22 -9.99 0.66 12.62
N PHE A 23 -11.03 0.50 11.78
CA PHE A 23 -11.02 1.00 10.41
C PHE A 23 -11.19 2.52 10.45
N SER A 24 -10.09 3.27 10.35
CA SER A 24 -10.19 4.69 10.00
C SER A 24 -10.51 4.82 8.51
N GLN A 25 -11.79 5.01 8.17
CA GLN A 25 -12.16 5.59 6.89
C GLN A 25 -11.88 7.10 6.96
N SER A 26 -10.85 7.55 6.26
CA SER A 26 -10.66 8.97 5.99
C SER A 26 -11.68 9.39 4.94
N GLU A 27 -12.81 9.96 5.37
CA GLU A 27 -13.71 10.66 4.47
C GLU A 27 -13.05 11.99 4.09
N SER A 28 -12.66 12.12 2.82
CA SER A 28 -12.24 13.40 2.26
C SER A 28 -13.50 14.24 2.04
N ILE A 29 -13.76 15.20 2.93
CA ILE A 29 -14.80 16.21 2.73
C ILE A 29 -14.25 17.23 1.73
N ALA A 30 -14.46 16.98 0.44
CA ALA A 30 -14.38 18.04 -0.56
C ALA A 30 -15.52 19.02 -0.29
N GLN A 31 -15.21 20.19 0.28
CA GLN A 31 -16.17 21.26 0.47
C GLN A 31 -16.61 21.79 -0.90
N ILE A 32 -17.83 21.45 -1.32
CA ILE A 32 -18.46 22.07 -2.49
C ILE A 32 -18.87 23.48 -2.07
N LYS A 33 -18.18 24.49 -2.61
CA LYS A 33 -18.56 25.90 -2.51
C LYS A 33 -19.91 26.09 -3.22
N ALA A 34 -21.02 25.97 -2.49
CA ALA A 34 -22.34 26.30 -2.99
C ALA A 34 -22.50 27.82 -3.01
N ASN A 35 -22.60 28.40 -4.21
CA ASN A 35 -23.04 29.80 -4.37
C ASN A 35 -24.57 29.82 -4.29
N ASN A 36 -25.12 29.95 -3.08
CA ASN A 36 -26.55 30.16 -2.89
C ASN A 36 -26.88 31.65 -3.01
N LYS A 37 -27.29 32.08 -4.20
CA LYS A 37 -27.96 33.37 -4.37
C LYS A 37 -29.34 33.28 -3.73
N THR A 38 -29.46 33.72 -2.48
CA THR A 38 -30.73 33.83 -1.76
C THR A 38 -31.54 34.99 -2.36
N ILE A 39 -32.62 34.68 -3.09
CA ILE A 39 -33.65 35.64 -3.46
C ILE A 39 -34.75 35.50 -2.41
N SER A 40 -34.88 36.47 -1.52
CA SER A 40 -36.00 36.56 -0.57
C SER A 40 -37.11 37.38 -1.21
N GLY A 41 -38.24 36.73 -1.53
CA GLY A 41 -39.49 37.37 -1.92
C GLY A 41 -40.52 37.12 -0.83
N SER A 42 -41.03 38.18 -0.21
CA SER A 42 -42.12 38.11 0.77
C SER A 42 -43.46 37.95 0.06
N GLY A 43 -44.12 36.80 0.26
CA GLY A 43 -45.43 36.53 -0.35
C GLY A 43 -46.11 35.27 0.18
N GLN A 44 -47.01 35.49 1.14
CA GLN A 44 -48.37 34.93 1.24
C GLN A 44 -48.58 33.40 1.35
N PHE A 45 -49.24 33.05 2.44
CA PHE A 45 -49.72 31.72 2.84
C PHE A 45 -50.51 30.99 1.74
N GLY A 46 -50.00 29.82 1.36
CA GLY A 46 -50.70 28.77 0.62
C GLY A 46 -49.86 27.51 0.73
N GLY A 47 -50.40 26.43 1.30
CA GLY A 47 -49.66 25.20 1.58
C GLY A 47 -49.04 24.60 0.33
N ALA A 48 -47.74 24.82 0.13
CA ALA A 48 -46.95 24.19 -0.92
C ALA A 48 -46.20 22.99 -0.31
N SER A 49 -46.50 21.79 -0.82
CA SER A 49 -45.71 20.59 -0.51
C SER A 49 -44.31 20.77 -1.10
N ILE A 50 -43.30 20.93 -0.24
CA ILE A 50 -41.91 20.98 -0.64
C ILE A 50 -41.48 19.54 -0.93
N THR A 51 -41.64 19.09 -2.18
CA THR A 51 -40.96 17.89 -2.64
C THR A 51 -39.48 18.23 -2.77
N THR A 52 -38.69 17.91 -1.73
CA THR A 52 -37.24 17.97 -1.85
C THR A 52 -36.81 17.00 -2.96
N PRO A 53 -35.98 17.45 -3.93
CA PRO A 53 -35.49 16.55 -4.96
C PRO A 53 -34.77 15.37 -4.30
N LYS A 54 -35.22 14.14 -4.58
CA LYS A 54 -34.57 12.92 -4.12
C LYS A 54 -33.08 13.00 -4.49
N ALA A 55 -32.21 13.05 -3.48
CA ALA A 55 -30.77 13.14 -3.68
C ALA A 55 -30.34 12.04 -4.67
N ALA A 56 -29.69 12.45 -5.76
CA ALA A 56 -29.22 11.53 -6.76
C ALA A 56 -28.24 10.53 -6.10
N PRO A 57 -28.35 9.22 -6.40
CA PRO A 57 -27.47 8.23 -5.79
C PRO A 57 -26.02 8.55 -6.17
N ILE A 58 -25.20 8.82 -5.16
CA ILE A 58 -23.76 9.04 -5.31
C ILE A 58 -23.17 7.75 -5.89
N LYS A 59 -22.79 7.76 -7.17
CA LYS A 59 -22.10 6.63 -7.81
C LYS A 59 -20.75 6.45 -7.13
N LYS A 60 -20.60 5.38 -6.34
CA LYS A 60 -19.31 4.96 -5.80
C LYS A 60 -18.46 4.42 -6.95
N GLU A 61 -17.56 5.22 -7.49
CA GLU A 61 -16.60 4.76 -8.48
C GLU A 61 -15.53 3.87 -7.80
N VAL A 62 -15.52 2.59 -8.14
CA VAL A 62 -14.49 1.65 -7.69
C VAL A 62 -13.26 1.80 -8.58
N LYS A 63 -12.17 2.35 -8.05
CA LYS A 63 -10.89 2.47 -8.77
C LYS A 63 -10.12 1.15 -8.70
N LYS A 64 -9.78 0.57 -9.85
CA LYS A 64 -8.85 -0.58 -9.94
C LYS A 64 -7.41 -0.08 -9.88
N ILE A 65 -6.61 -0.63 -8.97
CA ILE A 65 -5.18 -0.32 -8.84
C ILE A 65 -4.40 -1.59 -9.19
N THR A 66 -3.51 -1.50 -10.17
CA THR A 66 -2.64 -2.61 -10.60
C THR A 66 -1.22 -2.35 -10.14
N TYR A 67 -0.57 -3.37 -9.57
CA TYR A 67 0.81 -3.33 -9.11
C TYR A 67 1.69 -4.26 -9.94
N LEU A 68 2.94 -3.87 -10.17
CA LEU A 68 3.96 -4.77 -10.67
C LEU A 68 4.64 -5.46 -9.49
N ALA A 69 4.44 -6.77 -9.35
CA ALA A 69 5.19 -7.59 -8.41
C ALA A 69 6.62 -7.82 -8.94
N VAL A 70 7.59 -7.61 -8.05
CA VAL A 70 9.03 -7.71 -8.34
C VAL A 70 9.60 -9.01 -7.77
N THR A 71 8.96 -9.54 -6.74
CA THR A 71 9.28 -10.85 -6.14
C THR A 71 8.02 -11.69 -6.00
N ASP A 72 8.20 -13.00 -5.83
CA ASP A 72 7.16 -13.90 -5.37
C ASP A 72 6.78 -13.63 -3.89
N ASP A 73 5.77 -14.36 -3.41
CA ASP A 73 5.42 -14.37 -1.99
C ASP A 73 6.56 -14.94 -1.17
N LYS A 74 7.10 -14.12 -0.28
CA LYS A 74 8.16 -14.55 0.64
C LYS A 74 7.99 -13.92 2.02
N THR A 75 8.74 -14.48 2.96
CA THR A 75 8.82 -13.96 4.32
C THR A 75 10.01 -13.01 4.42
N TRP A 76 9.72 -11.74 4.65
CA TRP A 76 10.70 -10.72 4.99
C TRP A 76 10.82 -10.65 6.51
N ILE A 77 11.97 -10.21 7.00
CA ILE A 77 12.26 -10.10 8.43
C ILE A 77 12.72 -8.67 8.68
N ASN A 78 12.12 -8.02 9.69
CA ASN A 78 12.54 -6.70 10.13
C ASN A 78 13.72 -6.80 11.11
N GLU A 79 14.30 -5.65 11.47
CA GLU A 79 15.39 -5.56 12.45
C GLU A 79 14.99 -6.14 13.82
N GLU A 80 13.72 -6.06 14.19
CA GLU A 80 13.17 -6.62 15.44
C GLU A 80 12.94 -8.15 15.39
N GLY A 81 13.21 -8.80 14.26
CA GLY A 81 12.96 -10.23 14.06
C GLY A 81 11.51 -10.62 13.74
N LYS A 82 10.60 -9.64 13.60
CA LYS A 82 9.22 -9.86 13.15
C LYS A 82 9.19 -10.24 11.67
N THR A 83 8.34 -11.20 11.36
CA THR A 83 8.13 -11.70 10.01
C THR A 83 7.03 -10.94 9.29
N ILE A 84 7.28 -10.60 8.02
CA ILE A 84 6.36 -9.91 7.13
C ILE A 84 6.20 -10.79 5.90
N LYS A 85 5.06 -11.46 5.76
CA LYS A 85 4.77 -12.30 4.59
C LYS A 85 4.14 -11.45 3.49
N GLY A 86 4.80 -11.35 2.34
CA GLY A 86 4.28 -10.60 1.21
C GLY A 86 5.23 -10.49 0.03
N ARG A 87 4.78 -9.78 -1.00
CA ARG A 87 5.54 -9.55 -2.24
C ARG A 87 6.10 -8.16 -2.27
N LEU A 88 7.32 -8.00 -2.77
CA LEU A 88 7.84 -6.68 -3.11
C LEU A 88 7.13 -6.19 -4.38
N ILE A 89 6.61 -4.97 -4.35
CA ILE A 89 5.95 -4.34 -5.49
C ILE A 89 6.64 -3.03 -5.85
N ALA A 90 6.67 -2.71 -7.14
CA ALA A 90 7.27 -1.47 -7.60
C ALA A 90 6.36 -0.26 -7.31
N PHE A 91 6.95 0.89 -6.97
CA PHE A 91 6.25 2.18 -6.88
C PHE A 91 5.78 2.66 -8.24
N ASN A 92 6.56 2.39 -9.28
CA ASN A 92 6.23 2.63 -10.67
C ASN A 92 6.62 1.37 -11.45
N SER A 93 5.71 0.86 -12.29
CA SER A 93 5.93 -0.32 -13.13
C SER A 93 7.04 -0.13 -14.17
N GLY A 94 7.49 1.11 -14.40
CA GLY A 94 8.35 1.45 -15.51
C GLY A 94 7.56 1.46 -16.83
N ASN A 95 8.28 1.57 -17.94
CA ASN A 95 7.70 1.54 -19.28
C ASN A 95 8.57 0.64 -20.17
N LYS A 96 8.00 -0.44 -20.70
CA LYS A 96 8.73 -1.40 -21.53
C LYS A 96 9.15 -0.84 -22.89
N GLU A 97 8.33 0.01 -23.50
CA GLU A 97 8.58 0.62 -24.82
C GLU A 97 9.67 1.69 -24.75
N LYS A 98 9.62 2.52 -23.71
CA LYS A 98 10.67 3.52 -23.41
C LYS A 98 11.82 2.92 -22.60
N PHE A 99 11.78 1.61 -22.40
CA PHE A 99 12.66 0.79 -21.57
C PHE A 99 12.82 1.25 -20.10
N ILE A 100 12.12 2.28 -19.61
CA ILE A 100 12.28 2.82 -18.25
C ILE A 100 12.15 1.71 -17.18
N PRO A 101 13.15 1.50 -16.30
CA PRO A 101 13.13 0.43 -15.32
C PRO A 101 12.08 0.69 -14.22
N PRO A 102 11.55 -0.37 -13.59
CA PRO A 102 10.63 -0.23 -12.47
C PRO A 102 11.31 0.41 -11.25
N THR A 103 10.56 1.21 -10.50
CA THR A 103 11.05 1.86 -9.28
C THR A 103 10.77 0.98 -8.07
N ILE A 104 11.78 0.27 -7.57
CA ILE A 104 11.65 -0.65 -6.43
C ILE A 104 11.79 0.08 -5.09
N ILE A 105 12.77 0.99 -5.01
CA ILE A 105 13.08 1.77 -3.80
C ILE A 105 12.79 3.23 -4.12
N LYS A 106 12.00 3.88 -3.27
CA LYS A 106 11.69 5.31 -3.38
C LYS A 106 11.84 5.95 -2.01
N ASP A 107 12.60 7.04 -1.92
CA ASP A 107 12.80 7.79 -0.67
C ASP A 107 13.26 6.89 0.50
N ASN A 108 14.20 5.98 0.22
CA ASN A 108 14.69 4.95 1.15
C ASN A 108 13.62 4.00 1.73
N ASN A 109 12.46 3.93 1.06
CA ASN A 109 11.38 3.03 1.39
C ASN A 109 11.16 2.00 0.28
N VAL A 110 10.57 0.87 0.67
CA VAL A 110 10.08 -0.18 -0.22
C VAL A 110 8.58 -0.31 -0.08
N ARG A 111 7.91 -0.81 -1.12
CA ARG A 111 6.49 -1.10 -1.07
C ARG A 111 6.27 -2.60 -1.12
N MET A 112 5.50 -3.12 -0.17
CA MET A 112 5.17 -4.54 -0.07
C MET A 112 3.67 -4.73 -0.14
N LEU A 113 3.24 -5.73 -0.90
CA LEU A 113 1.88 -6.21 -0.92
C LEU A 113 1.73 -7.31 0.13
N ILE A 114 0.94 -7.03 1.17
CA ILE A 114 0.63 -7.96 2.26
C ILE A 114 -0.87 -8.28 2.17
N GLY A 115 -1.18 -9.54 1.84
CA GLY A 115 -2.54 -9.92 1.43
C GLY A 115 -2.97 -9.09 0.22
N ASN A 116 -4.00 -8.27 0.40
CA ASN A 116 -4.57 -7.43 -0.68
C ASN A 116 -4.24 -5.94 -0.51
N LYS A 117 -3.36 -5.58 0.43
CA LYS A 117 -3.04 -4.19 0.77
C LYS A 117 -1.57 -3.91 0.57
N ALA A 118 -1.29 -2.75 -0.03
CA ALA A 118 0.07 -2.26 -0.22
C ALA A 118 0.49 -1.42 0.99
N TYR A 119 1.67 -1.71 1.53
CA TYR A 119 2.28 -1.02 2.66
C TYR A 119 3.65 -0.50 2.26
N VAL A 120 4.00 0.67 2.78
CA VAL A 120 5.33 1.27 2.59
C VAL A 120 6.14 1.00 3.84
N PHE A 121 7.34 0.44 3.66
CA PHE A 121 8.25 0.09 4.74
C PHE A 121 9.60 0.78 4.54
N PRO A 122 10.18 1.37 5.60
CA PRO A 122 11.55 1.85 5.55
C PRO A 122 12.51 0.71 5.27
N LEU A 123 13.39 0.88 4.29
CA LEU A 123 14.38 -0.14 3.92
C LEU A 123 15.30 -0.45 5.11
N GLU A 124 15.68 0.56 5.88
CA GLU A 124 16.54 0.45 7.06
C GLU A 124 15.95 -0.44 8.16
N LYS A 125 14.62 -0.54 8.24
CA LYS A 125 13.94 -1.39 9.23
C LYS A 125 13.88 -2.86 8.81
N LEU A 126 14.30 -3.20 7.60
CA LEU A 126 14.46 -4.58 7.19
C LEU A 126 15.82 -5.10 7.62
N ARG A 127 15.91 -6.38 7.97
CA ARG A 127 17.17 -7.03 8.30
C ARG A 127 18.16 -6.94 7.14
N GLU A 128 19.45 -6.93 7.45
CA GLU A 128 20.53 -6.76 6.48
C GLU A 128 20.45 -7.68 5.26
N GLU A 129 20.14 -8.97 5.43
CA GLU A 129 20.06 -9.93 4.33
C GLU A 129 18.94 -9.55 3.36
N ASN A 130 17.79 -9.15 3.91
CA ASN A 130 16.64 -8.68 3.13
C ASN A 130 16.94 -7.36 2.43
N ARG A 131 17.62 -6.42 3.09
CA ARG A 131 18.06 -5.16 2.46
C ARG A 131 18.97 -5.44 1.29
N LYS A 132 19.96 -6.30 1.48
CA LYS A 132 20.94 -6.67 0.45
C LYS A 132 20.25 -7.31 -0.75
N GLU A 133 19.30 -8.20 -0.52
CA GLU A 133 18.51 -8.81 -1.60
C GLU A 133 17.72 -7.76 -2.41
N ILE A 134 17.05 -6.83 -1.74
CA ILE A 134 16.29 -5.76 -2.41
C ILE A 134 17.22 -4.84 -3.21
N LEU A 135 18.39 -4.51 -2.66
CA LEU A 135 19.41 -3.71 -3.36
C LEU A 135 19.95 -4.46 -4.59
N ASN A 136 20.18 -5.76 -4.49
CA ASN A 136 20.61 -6.60 -5.61
C ASN A 136 19.55 -6.62 -6.72
N LEU A 137 18.27 -6.75 -6.36
CA LEU A 137 17.17 -6.68 -7.33
C LEU A 137 17.18 -5.33 -8.05
N ARG A 138 17.24 -4.21 -7.32
CA ARG A 138 17.33 -2.86 -7.91
C ARG A 138 18.49 -2.75 -8.91
N ASN A 139 19.66 -3.23 -8.52
CA ASN A 139 20.85 -3.17 -9.36
C ASN A 139 20.69 -4.06 -10.61
N GLY A 140 20.09 -5.24 -10.47
CA GLY A 140 19.80 -6.15 -11.59
C GLY A 140 18.87 -5.52 -12.62
N PHE A 141 17.78 -4.86 -12.20
CA PHE A 141 16.90 -4.14 -13.11
C PHE A 141 17.60 -2.98 -13.81
N LYS A 142 18.41 -2.20 -13.08
CA LYS A 142 19.19 -1.10 -13.66
C LYS A 142 20.19 -1.62 -14.69
N ALA A 143 20.94 -2.67 -14.37
CA ALA A 143 21.92 -3.25 -15.29
C ALA A 143 21.27 -3.86 -16.54
N HIS A 144 20.12 -4.51 -16.40
CA HIS A 144 19.36 -4.99 -17.54
C HIS A 144 18.92 -3.83 -18.45
N TYR A 145 18.43 -2.74 -17.85
CA TYR A 145 18.02 -1.55 -18.60
C TYR A 145 19.15 -0.94 -19.44
N GLU A 146 20.32 -0.71 -18.85
CA GLU A 146 21.45 -0.08 -19.57
C GLU A 146 21.89 -0.95 -20.77
N ARG A 147 21.96 -2.28 -20.60
CA ARG A 147 22.29 -3.21 -21.70
C ARG A 147 21.31 -3.11 -22.87
N VAL A 148 20.02 -3.05 -22.58
CA VAL A 148 18.98 -2.97 -23.62
C VAL A 148 19.03 -1.61 -24.33
N LYS A 149 19.25 -0.54 -23.58
CA LYS A 149 19.40 0.82 -24.11
C LYS A 149 20.59 0.93 -25.06
N GLU A 150 21.75 0.37 -24.68
CA GLU A 150 22.93 0.33 -25.55
C GLU A 150 22.71 -0.48 -26.81
N ALA A 151 22.04 -1.63 -26.70
CA ALA A 151 21.71 -2.47 -27.85
C ALA A 151 20.79 -1.75 -28.86
N GLN A 152 19.80 -0.98 -28.36
CA GLN A 152 18.92 -0.19 -29.21
C GLN A 152 19.67 0.93 -29.92
N LYS A 153 20.53 1.68 -29.21
CA LYS A 153 21.34 2.76 -29.80
C LYS A 153 22.20 2.25 -30.96
N LYS A 154 22.77 1.04 -30.84
CA LYS A 154 23.58 0.43 -31.91
C LYS A 154 22.75 0.09 -33.16
N LYS A 155 21.51 -0.36 -32.98
CA LYS A 155 20.60 -0.64 -34.11
C LYS A 155 20.17 0.62 -34.83
N ASP A 156 19.89 1.69 -34.08
CA ASP A 156 19.42 2.95 -34.67
C ASP A 156 20.53 3.73 -35.40
N SER A 157 21.79 3.32 -35.26
CA SER A 157 22.96 3.93 -35.91
C SER A 157 23.45 3.18 -37.16
N GLN A 158 22.79 2.08 -37.54
CA GLN A 158 23.05 1.29 -38.74
C GLN A 158 21.97 1.56 -39.79
#